data_AF-A0A6J3H1S6-F1
#
_entry.id   AF-A0A6J3H1S6-F1
#
_cell.length_a   1.000
_cell.length_b   1.000
_cell.length_c   1.000
_cell.angle_alpha   90.00
_cell.angle_beta   90.00
_cell.angle_gamma   90.00
#
_symmetry.space_group_name_H-M   'P 1'
#
loop_
_entity.id
_entity.type
_entity.pdbx_description
1 polymer ?
#
loop_
_entity_poly.entity_id
_entity_poly.type
_entity_poly.pdbx_seq_one_letter_code
_entity_poly.pdbx_strand_id
1 'polypeptide(L)'
;MGNCMGHCHTHLETGGICMNLAFSMALKTVFFLSLAEILQSAPMYQYLDRKRFKEAYQIACLGVTDTDWRELAMEALEGLDFETAKKAFIRVQDLRYLEPLSSIEERKKRGETNNDLFLADVFSYEGKFHEAAKLYKRSGHENLALEMYTDLRMFEYAKDFLGSGDPKETKMLITKQADWARNIKEPKAAVEMYISAGEHVKAIEICGDHGWVDTLIDIARKLDKAELCCRDLPEDG
;
A
#
# COMPACT_ATOMS: atom_id res chain seq x y z
N MET A 1 4.73 9.20 -91.04
CA MET A 1 3.35 9.03 -90.55
C MET A 1 3.34 7.75 -89.74
N GLY A 2 3.09 7.66 -88.43
CA GLY A 2 2.75 8.60 -87.37
C GLY A 2 2.65 7.78 -86.06
N ASN A 3 2.98 8.42 -84.94
CA ASN A 3 2.66 8.15 -83.54
C ASN A 3 2.50 6.72 -82.98
N CYS A 4 3.35 6.39 -82.00
CA CYS A 4 2.97 5.65 -80.79
C CYS A 4 3.61 6.32 -79.57
N MET A 5 3.00 7.41 -79.08
CA MET A 5 3.23 7.98 -77.77
C MET A 5 1.97 7.74 -76.94
N GLY A 6 2.10 7.03 -75.82
CA GLY A 6 1.06 7.00 -74.79
C GLY A 6 0.85 5.62 -74.19
N HIS A 7 1.47 5.37 -73.03
CA HIS A 7 0.86 4.75 -71.85
C HIS A 7 1.97 4.33 -70.88
N CYS A 8 2.36 5.20 -69.94
CA CYS A 8 3.13 4.80 -68.75
C CYS A 8 3.08 5.86 -67.63
N HIS A 9 1.91 6.47 -67.35
CA HIS A 9 1.83 7.52 -66.33
C HIS A 9 0.65 7.45 -65.34
N THR A 10 -0.05 6.30 -65.21
CA THR A 10 -1.27 6.22 -64.38
C THR A 10 -1.21 5.23 -63.21
N HIS A 11 -0.11 4.50 -63.01
CA HIS A 11 -0.03 3.48 -61.95
C HIS A 11 0.67 3.90 -60.64
N LEU A 12 1.36 5.04 -60.60
CA LEU A 12 2.10 5.48 -59.41
C LEU A 12 1.31 6.49 -58.54
N GLU A 13 0.44 7.32 -59.14
CA GLU A 13 -0.39 8.28 -58.40
C GLU A 13 -1.57 7.63 -57.66
N THR A 14 -2.13 6.54 -58.23
CA THR A 14 -3.25 5.80 -57.63
C THR A 14 -2.85 5.04 -56.36
N GLY A 15 -1.61 4.55 -56.27
CA GLY A 15 -1.06 3.92 -55.06
C GLY A 15 -0.87 4.91 -53.90
N GLY A 16 -0.40 6.13 -54.18
CA GLY A 16 -0.22 7.18 -53.17
C GLY A 16 -1.54 7.71 -52.60
N ILE A 17 -2.58 7.85 -53.44
CA ILE A 17 -3.92 8.26 -52.99
C ILE A 17 -4.55 7.19 -52.10
N CYS A 18 -4.36 5.90 -52.44
CA CYS A 18 -4.90 4.78 -51.65
C CYS A 18 -4.22 4.68 -50.27
N MET A 19 -2.90 4.86 -50.20
CA MET A 19 -2.15 4.88 -48.93
C MET A 19 -2.51 6.09 -48.06
N ASN A 20 -2.71 7.27 -48.65
CA ASN A 20 -3.16 8.46 -47.93
C ASN A 20 -4.61 8.34 -47.42
N LEU A 21 -5.50 7.73 -48.20
CA LEU A 21 -6.86 7.42 -47.74
C LEU A 21 -6.85 6.41 -46.60
N ALA A 22 -6.05 5.34 -46.70
CA ALA A 22 -5.90 4.32 -45.66
C ALA A 22 -5.33 4.93 -44.37
N PHE A 23 -4.32 5.78 -44.47
CA PHE A 23 -3.76 6.50 -43.32
C PHE A 23 -4.76 7.51 -42.72
N SER A 24 -5.51 8.24 -43.56
CA SER A 24 -6.57 9.16 -43.09
C SER A 24 -7.72 8.41 -42.42
N MET A 25 -8.14 7.26 -42.97
CA MET A 25 -9.13 6.40 -42.36
C MET A 25 -8.63 5.82 -41.04
N ALA A 26 -7.39 5.35 -40.99
CA ALA A 26 -6.76 4.84 -39.76
C ALA A 26 -6.65 5.94 -38.69
N LEU A 27 -6.27 7.16 -39.07
CA LEU A 27 -6.21 8.30 -38.14
C LEU A 27 -7.60 8.69 -37.65
N LYS A 28 -8.61 8.70 -38.53
CA LYS A 28 -10.01 8.95 -38.14
C LYS A 28 -10.57 7.85 -37.23
N THR A 29 -10.27 6.59 -37.48
CA THR A 29 -10.72 5.49 -36.62
C THR A 29 -10.00 5.51 -35.28
N VAL A 30 -8.69 5.73 -35.24
CA VAL A 30 -7.93 5.88 -33.98
C VAL A 30 -8.45 7.08 -33.18
N PHE A 31 -8.67 8.23 -33.84
CA PHE A 31 -9.24 9.41 -33.17
C PHE A 31 -10.67 9.16 -32.69
N PHE A 32 -11.53 8.54 -33.50
CA PHE A 32 -12.90 8.21 -33.12
C PHE A 32 -12.97 7.19 -31.98
N LEU A 33 -12.08 6.20 -31.95
CA LEU A 33 -11.96 5.23 -30.85
C LEU A 33 -11.54 5.95 -29.56
N SER A 34 -10.52 6.81 -29.61
CA SER A 34 -10.10 7.61 -28.44
C SER A 34 -11.20 8.56 -27.95
N LEU A 35 -11.98 9.15 -28.87
CA LEU A 35 -13.10 10.01 -28.53
C LEU A 35 -14.26 9.22 -27.90
N ALA A 36 -14.52 8.01 -28.40
CA ALA A 36 -15.54 7.13 -27.83
C ALA A 36 -15.17 6.66 -26.42
N GLU A 37 -13.90 6.31 -26.17
CA GLU A 37 -13.39 5.98 -24.83
C GLU A 37 -13.62 7.15 -23.85
N ILE A 38 -13.28 8.38 -24.26
CA ILE A 38 -13.47 9.60 -23.45
C ILE A 38 -14.96 9.90 -23.22
N LEU A 39 -15.82 9.63 -24.21
CA LEU A 39 -17.26 9.91 -24.11
C LEU A 39 -17.99 8.95 -23.16
N GLN A 40 -17.51 7.70 -23.02
CA GLN A 40 -18.11 6.70 -22.12
C GLN A 40 -17.62 6.82 -20.68
N SER A 41 -16.51 7.52 -20.41
CA SER A 41 -16.06 7.79 -19.04
C SER A 41 -17.13 8.58 -18.26
N ALA A 42 -17.78 9.57 -18.87
CA ALA A 42 -18.79 10.40 -18.20
C ALA A 42 -19.99 9.61 -17.62
N PRO A 43 -20.70 8.75 -18.38
CA PRO A 43 -21.76 7.92 -17.80
C PRO A 43 -21.24 6.90 -16.80
N MET A 44 -20.02 6.37 -16.97
CA MET A 44 -19.40 5.47 -16.00
C MET A 44 -19.26 6.14 -14.63
N TYR A 45 -18.68 7.36 -14.58
CA TYR A 45 -18.51 8.11 -13.32
C TYR A 45 -19.86 8.41 -12.64
N GLN A 46 -20.92 8.68 -13.40
CA GLN A 46 -22.26 8.86 -12.80
C GLN A 46 -22.79 7.61 -12.08
N TYR A 47 -22.43 6.42 -12.56
CA TYR A 47 -22.75 5.17 -11.86
C TYR A 47 -21.84 4.93 -10.65
N LEU A 48 -20.55 5.28 -10.75
CA LEU A 48 -19.60 5.23 -9.63
C LEU A 48 -20.04 6.11 -8.47
N ASP A 49 -20.42 7.37 -8.72
CA ASP A 49 -20.93 8.31 -7.71
C ASP A 49 -22.13 7.75 -6.93
N ARG A 50 -22.92 6.89 -7.58
CA ARG A 50 -24.11 6.23 -7.01
C ARG A 50 -23.80 4.85 -6.42
N LYS A 51 -22.53 4.44 -6.36
CA LYS A 51 -22.06 3.11 -5.93
C LYS A 51 -22.70 1.95 -6.69
N ARG A 52 -23.03 2.18 -7.97
CA ARG A 52 -23.62 1.19 -8.90
C ARG A 52 -22.51 0.55 -9.73
N PHE A 53 -21.66 -0.24 -9.07
CA PHE A 53 -20.43 -0.76 -9.64
C PHE A 53 -20.66 -1.74 -10.81
N LYS A 54 -21.72 -2.57 -10.73
CA LYS A 54 -22.04 -3.52 -11.81
C LYS A 54 -22.42 -2.81 -13.10
N GLU A 55 -23.19 -1.73 -13.00
CA GLU A 55 -23.59 -0.91 -14.13
C GLU A 55 -22.41 -0.10 -14.66
N ALA A 56 -21.60 0.48 -13.78
CA ALA A 56 -20.36 1.15 -14.17
C ALA A 56 -19.42 0.20 -14.95
N TYR A 57 -19.29 -1.06 -14.51
CA TYR A 57 -18.53 -2.09 -15.20
C TYR A 57 -19.09 -2.42 -16.59
N GLN A 58 -20.42 -2.48 -16.74
CA GLN A 58 -21.04 -2.69 -18.06
C GLN A 58 -20.72 -1.55 -19.02
N ILE A 59 -20.75 -0.30 -18.54
CA ILE A 59 -20.35 0.87 -19.35
C ILE A 59 -18.87 0.81 -19.68
N ALA A 60 -18.01 0.48 -18.72
CA ALA A 60 -16.57 0.34 -18.93
C ALA A 60 -16.23 -0.71 -20.00
N CYS A 61 -16.99 -1.82 -20.07
CA CYS A 61 -16.87 -2.83 -21.12
C CYS A 61 -17.16 -2.31 -22.55
N LEU A 62 -17.88 -1.20 -22.69
CA LEU A 62 -18.15 -0.58 -24.01
C LEU A 62 -16.94 0.19 -24.56
N GLY A 63 -15.92 0.42 -23.73
CA GLY A 63 -14.70 1.12 -24.06
C GLY A 63 -14.54 2.38 -23.21
N VAL A 64 -13.64 2.32 -22.24
CA VAL A 64 -13.13 3.45 -21.45
C VAL A 64 -11.61 3.31 -21.35
N THR A 65 -10.94 4.37 -20.93
CA THR A 65 -9.48 4.37 -20.82
C THR A 65 -8.98 3.40 -19.73
N ASP A 66 -7.73 2.95 -19.81
CA ASP A 66 -7.12 2.12 -18.76
C ASP A 66 -7.08 2.85 -17.41
N THR A 67 -6.99 4.18 -17.41
CA THR A 67 -7.10 5.01 -16.20
C THR A 67 -8.49 4.90 -15.59
N ASP A 68 -9.54 5.05 -16.39
CA ASP A 68 -10.93 4.93 -15.93
C ASP A 68 -11.25 3.52 -15.40
N TRP A 69 -10.65 2.48 -16.00
CA TRP A 69 -10.75 1.12 -15.48
C TRP A 69 -10.08 0.96 -14.10
N ARG A 70 -8.95 1.63 -13.85
CA ARG A 70 -8.29 1.63 -12.54
C ARG A 70 -9.14 2.35 -11.51
N GLU A 71 -9.73 3.49 -11.87
CA GLU A 71 -10.67 4.22 -10.99
C GLU A 71 -11.89 3.36 -10.65
N LEU A 72 -12.52 2.70 -11.64
CA LEU A 72 -13.60 1.74 -11.40
C LEU A 72 -13.18 0.62 -10.45
N ALA A 73 -11.97 0.08 -10.62
CA ALA A 73 -11.46 -1.01 -9.78
C ALA A 73 -11.28 -0.55 -8.32
N MET A 74 -10.68 0.63 -8.10
CA MET A 74 -10.45 1.21 -6.79
C MET A 74 -11.76 1.59 -6.09
N GLU A 75 -12.66 2.28 -6.80
CA GLU A 75 -13.97 2.67 -6.26
C GLU A 75 -14.83 1.44 -5.90
N ALA A 76 -14.81 0.40 -6.72
CA ALA A 76 -15.48 -0.86 -6.41
C ALA A 76 -14.84 -1.58 -5.20
N LEU A 77 -13.51 -1.50 -5.06
CA LEU A 77 -12.77 -2.09 -3.94
C LEU A 77 -13.10 -1.38 -2.62
N GLU A 78 -13.04 -0.05 -2.59
CA GLU A 78 -13.45 0.77 -1.44
C GLU A 78 -14.96 0.62 -1.14
N GLY A 79 -15.76 0.41 -2.18
CA GLY A 79 -17.18 0.08 -2.10
C GLY A 79 -17.50 -1.35 -1.65
N LEU A 80 -16.48 -2.18 -1.40
CA LEU A 80 -16.57 -3.59 -0.99
C LEU A 80 -17.30 -4.50 -2.02
N ASP A 81 -17.35 -4.10 -3.28
CA ASP A 81 -17.76 -4.93 -4.41
C ASP A 81 -16.57 -5.65 -5.03
N PHE A 82 -16.04 -6.61 -4.28
CA PHE A 82 -14.82 -7.37 -4.60
C PHE A 82 -14.89 -8.08 -5.96
N GLU A 83 -16.08 -8.53 -6.37
CA GLU A 83 -16.27 -9.24 -7.64
C GLU A 83 -16.05 -8.31 -8.84
N THR A 84 -16.60 -7.08 -8.78
CA THR A 84 -16.39 -6.07 -9.82
C THR A 84 -14.95 -5.57 -9.81
N ALA A 85 -14.40 -5.29 -8.62
CA ALA A 85 -13.02 -4.85 -8.46
C ALA A 85 -12.02 -5.87 -9.06
N LYS A 86 -12.18 -7.16 -8.74
CA LYS A 86 -11.33 -8.24 -9.26
C LYS A 86 -11.34 -8.33 -10.78
N LYS A 87 -12.51 -8.24 -11.40
CA LYS A 87 -12.63 -8.23 -12.86
C LYS A 87 -11.93 -7.02 -13.48
N ALA A 88 -12.10 -5.84 -12.90
CA ALA A 88 -11.45 -4.62 -13.35
C ALA A 88 -9.92 -4.69 -13.19
N PHE A 89 -9.40 -5.16 -12.06
CA PHE A 89 -7.95 -5.33 -11.84
C PHE A 89 -7.30 -6.34 -12.78
N ILE A 90 -7.97 -7.46 -13.07
CA ILE A 90 -7.51 -8.42 -14.08
C ILE A 90 -7.44 -7.76 -15.47
N ARG A 91 -8.44 -6.93 -15.81
CA ARG A 91 -8.52 -6.25 -17.12
C ARG A 91 -7.40 -5.22 -17.32
N VAL A 92 -6.98 -4.52 -16.27
CA VAL A 92 -5.86 -3.55 -16.31
C VAL A 92 -4.49 -4.16 -15.98
N GLN A 93 -4.44 -5.48 -15.76
CA GLN A 93 -3.25 -6.25 -15.38
C GLN A 93 -2.55 -5.72 -14.11
N ASP A 94 -3.30 -5.11 -13.19
CA ASP A 94 -2.76 -4.69 -11.89
C ASP A 94 -2.94 -5.82 -10.87
N LEU A 95 -2.04 -6.79 -10.94
CA LEU A 95 -2.13 -8.02 -10.15
C LEU A 95 -1.87 -7.82 -8.66
N ARG A 96 -1.35 -6.65 -8.25
CA ARG A 96 -0.99 -6.35 -6.86
C ARG A 96 -2.18 -6.41 -5.92
N TYR A 97 -3.37 -6.06 -6.41
CA TYR A 97 -4.60 -6.04 -5.63
C TYR A 97 -5.31 -7.40 -5.57
N LEU A 98 -4.87 -8.41 -6.33
CA LEU A 98 -5.53 -9.71 -6.35
C LEU A 98 -5.29 -10.55 -5.09
N GLU A 99 -4.11 -10.44 -4.47
CA GLU A 99 -3.81 -11.15 -3.22
C GLU A 99 -4.64 -10.60 -2.04
N PRO A 100 -4.70 -9.28 -1.79
CA PRO A 100 -5.57 -8.71 -0.76
C PRO A 100 -7.04 -9.06 -0.97
N LEU A 101 -7.50 -8.97 -2.22
CA LEU A 101 -8.87 -9.34 -2.61
C LEU A 101 -9.18 -10.80 -2.28
N SER A 102 -8.27 -11.73 -2.61
CA SER A 102 -8.45 -13.15 -2.30
C SER A 102 -8.49 -13.41 -0.79
N SER A 103 -7.59 -12.77 -0.04
CA SER A 103 -7.54 -12.86 1.42
C SER A 103 -8.85 -12.38 2.06
N ILE A 104 -9.37 -11.23 1.61
CA ILE A 104 -10.66 -10.67 2.07
C ILE A 104 -11.83 -11.58 1.69
N GLU A 105 -11.88 -12.10 0.46
CA GLU A 105 -12.91 -13.04 0.02
C GLU A 105 -12.94 -14.32 0.88
N GLU A 106 -11.78 -14.87 1.21
CA GLU A 106 -11.67 -16.04 2.09
C GLU A 106 -12.15 -15.76 3.50
N ARG A 107 -11.77 -14.61 4.07
CA ARG A 107 -12.22 -14.15 5.38
C ARG A 107 -13.74 -13.99 5.43
N LYS A 108 -14.33 -13.41 4.38
CA LYS A 108 -15.78 -13.30 4.23
C LYS A 108 -16.47 -14.66 4.16
N LYS A 109 -15.87 -15.65 3.47
CA LYS A 109 -16.37 -17.03 3.45
C LYS A 109 -16.32 -17.71 4.82
N ARG A 110 -15.34 -17.36 5.67
CA ARG A 110 -15.24 -17.81 7.07
C ARG A 110 -16.23 -17.13 8.01
N GLY A 111 -17.04 -16.19 7.51
CA GLY A 111 -18.09 -15.52 8.28
C GLY A 111 -17.68 -14.16 8.85
N GLU A 112 -16.53 -13.62 8.45
CA GLU A 112 -16.14 -12.27 8.84
C GLU A 112 -16.96 -11.23 8.08
N THR A 113 -17.60 -10.31 8.79
CA THR A 113 -18.55 -9.33 8.24
C THR A 113 -18.18 -7.89 8.60
N ASN A 114 -17.03 -7.68 9.21
CA ASN A 114 -16.58 -6.35 9.61
C ASN A 114 -16.08 -5.57 8.39
N ASN A 115 -16.98 -4.79 7.79
CA ASN A 115 -16.68 -3.96 6.62
C ASN A 115 -15.56 -2.95 6.88
N ASP A 116 -15.48 -2.37 8.08
CA ASP A 116 -14.42 -1.43 8.44
C ASP A 116 -13.05 -2.09 8.42
N LEU A 117 -12.97 -3.35 8.84
CA LEU A 117 -11.74 -4.12 8.85
C LEU A 117 -11.27 -4.45 7.43
N PHE A 118 -12.18 -4.83 6.53
CA PHE A 118 -11.85 -5.03 5.11
C PHE A 118 -11.39 -3.73 4.45
N LEU A 119 -12.04 -2.61 4.75
CA LEU A 119 -11.61 -1.31 4.23
C LEU A 119 -10.26 -0.88 4.81
N ALA A 120 -9.96 -1.22 6.08
CA ALA A 120 -8.65 -0.99 6.69
C ALA A 120 -7.54 -1.73 5.94
N ASP A 121 -7.78 -2.99 5.58
CA ASP A 121 -6.82 -3.79 4.80
C ASP A 121 -6.60 -3.17 3.40
N VAL A 122 -7.66 -2.70 2.75
CA VAL A 122 -7.53 -2.02 1.46
C VAL A 122 -6.67 -0.76 1.60
N PHE A 123 -6.94 0.08 2.60
CA PHE A 123 -6.19 1.32 2.83
C PHE A 123 -4.74 1.09 3.26
N SER A 124 -4.46 0.01 4.00
CA SER A 124 -3.07 -0.33 4.36
C SER A 124 -2.26 -0.70 3.11
N TYR A 125 -2.86 -1.43 2.16
CA TYR A 125 -2.23 -1.76 0.88
C TYR A 125 -2.05 -0.55 -0.05
N GLU A 126 -2.99 0.40 -0.04
CA GLU A 126 -2.89 1.63 -0.86
C GLU A 126 -1.85 2.63 -0.33
N GLY A 127 -1.45 2.50 0.94
CA GLY A 127 -0.55 3.43 1.62
C GLY A 127 -1.26 4.54 2.40
N LYS A 128 -2.60 4.48 2.52
CA LYS A 128 -3.42 5.37 3.37
C LYS A 128 -3.35 4.91 4.83
N PHE A 129 -2.15 4.88 5.40
CA PHE A 129 -1.88 4.22 6.69
C PHE A 129 -2.63 4.85 7.88
N HIS A 130 -2.82 6.17 7.87
CA HIS A 130 -3.52 6.86 8.96
C HIS A 130 -5.01 6.51 8.96
N GLU A 131 -5.61 6.42 7.79
CA GLU A 131 -7.01 6.05 7.55
C GLU A 131 -7.21 4.58 7.90
N ALA A 132 -6.31 3.70 7.45
CA ALA A 132 -6.30 2.28 7.81
C ALA A 132 -6.23 2.09 9.33
N ALA A 133 -5.33 2.79 10.02
CA ALA A 133 -5.17 2.70 11.47
C ALA A 133 -6.42 3.15 12.23
N LYS A 134 -7.10 4.22 11.77
CA LYS A 134 -8.38 4.67 12.34
C LYS A 134 -9.46 3.60 12.21
N LEU A 135 -9.52 2.93 11.06
CA LEU A 135 -10.47 1.84 10.81
C LEU A 135 -10.14 0.62 11.67
N TYR A 136 -8.89 0.17 11.71
CA TYR A 136 -8.45 -0.93 12.58
C TYR A 136 -8.82 -0.68 14.05
N LYS A 137 -8.58 0.54 14.54
CA LYS A 137 -8.98 0.95 15.89
C LYS A 137 -10.50 0.89 16.10
N ARG A 138 -11.28 1.43 15.15
CA ARG A 138 -12.75 1.39 15.22
C ARG A 138 -13.30 -0.03 15.19
N SER A 139 -12.63 -0.94 14.48
CA SER A 139 -12.95 -2.36 14.42
C SER A 139 -12.49 -3.14 15.66
N GLY A 140 -11.80 -2.52 16.62
CA GLY A 140 -11.26 -3.18 17.82
C GLY A 140 -9.97 -3.98 17.59
N HIS A 141 -9.32 -3.78 16.44
CA HIS A 141 -8.09 -4.47 16.03
C HIS A 141 -6.87 -3.54 16.10
N GLU A 142 -6.66 -2.88 17.24
CA GLU A 142 -5.51 -1.97 17.43
C GLU A 142 -4.15 -2.66 17.20
N ASN A 143 -4.06 -3.96 17.51
CA ASN A 143 -2.86 -4.77 17.25
C ASN A 143 -2.46 -4.79 15.77
N LEU A 144 -3.43 -4.79 14.84
CA LEU A 144 -3.14 -4.75 13.40
C LEU A 144 -2.58 -3.39 12.98
N ALA A 145 -3.10 -2.29 13.57
CA ALA A 145 -2.56 -0.96 13.34
C ALA A 145 -1.13 -0.83 13.90
N LEU A 146 -0.89 -1.38 15.10
CA LEU A 146 0.43 -1.44 15.72
C LEU A 146 1.43 -2.20 14.85
N GLU A 147 1.06 -3.39 14.37
CA GLU A 147 1.88 -4.22 13.49
C GLU A 147 2.19 -3.49 12.18
N MET A 148 1.17 -2.94 11.51
CA MET A 148 1.33 -2.14 10.29
C MET A 148 2.33 -1.00 10.46
N TYR A 149 2.18 -0.14 11.48
CA TYR A 149 3.12 0.96 11.71
C TYR A 149 4.52 0.48 12.07
N THR A 150 4.62 -0.62 12.82
CA THR A 150 5.92 -1.23 13.17
C THR A 150 6.64 -1.72 11.92
N ASP A 151 5.95 -2.39 11.01
CA ASP A 151 6.51 -2.91 9.76
C ASP A 151 6.96 -1.80 8.82
N LEU A 152 6.21 -0.70 8.77
CA LEU A 152 6.54 0.52 8.04
C LEU A 152 7.62 1.38 8.72
N ARG A 153 8.13 0.96 9.89
CA ARG A 153 9.10 1.72 10.71
C ARG A 153 8.58 3.09 11.19
N MET A 154 7.26 3.23 11.22
CA MET A 154 6.53 4.38 11.72
C MET A 154 6.32 4.27 13.24
N PHE A 155 7.42 4.08 13.98
CA PHE A 155 7.38 3.77 15.42
C PHE A 155 6.71 4.86 16.27
N GLU A 156 6.75 6.11 15.82
CA GLU A 156 6.11 7.21 16.55
C GLU A 156 4.58 7.07 16.57
N TYR A 157 3.99 6.71 15.42
CA TYR A 157 2.55 6.45 15.32
C TYR A 157 2.16 5.12 15.96
N ALA A 158 3.05 4.12 15.91
CA ALA A 158 2.81 2.81 16.52
C ALA A 158 2.54 2.90 18.04
N LYS A 159 3.18 3.83 18.75
CA LYS A 159 3.01 4.03 20.20
C LYS A 159 1.57 4.33 20.61
N ASP A 160 0.81 5.01 19.75
CA ASP A 160 -0.59 5.38 20.01
C ASP A 160 -1.56 4.17 20.03
N PHE A 161 -1.08 3.01 19.57
CA PHE A 161 -1.82 1.76 19.47
C PHE A 161 -1.30 0.67 20.42
N LEU A 162 -0.39 1.02 21.35
CA LEU A 162 -0.04 0.13 22.45
C LEU A 162 -1.21 0.06 23.43
N GLY A 163 -1.76 -1.14 23.63
CA GLY A 163 -2.91 -1.36 24.51
C GLY A 163 -2.58 -0.94 25.95
N SER A 164 -3.31 0.05 26.47
CA SER A 164 -3.28 0.57 27.85
C SER A 164 -1.97 0.30 28.62
N GLY A 165 -0.85 0.77 28.09
CA GLY A 165 0.44 0.78 28.77
C GLY A 165 1.01 -0.59 29.17
N ASP A 166 0.72 -1.69 28.46
CA ASP A 166 1.43 -2.95 28.72
C ASP A 166 2.95 -2.71 28.59
N PRO A 167 3.72 -2.82 29.70
CA PRO A 167 5.16 -2.61 29.66
C PRO A 167 5.87 -3.57 28.71
N LYS A 168 5.30 -4.77 28.49
CA LYS A 168 5.88 -5.79 27.62
C LYS A 168 5.78 -5.40 26.14
N GLU A 169 4.62 -4.94 25.68
CA GLU A 169 4.43 -4.48 24.30
C GLU A 169 5.25 -3.23 24.01
N THR A 170 5.29 -2.30 24.97
CA THR A 170 6.12 -1.10 24.90
C THR A 170 7.60 -1.46 24.77
N LYS A 171 8.09 -2.37 25.62
CA LYS A 171 9.47 -2.87 25.55
C LYS A 171 9.77 -3.53 24.21
N MET A 172 8.85 -4.35 23.69
CA MET A 172 9.01 -5.03 22.40
C MET A 172 9.12 -4.02 21.24
N LEU A 173 8.29 -2.98 21.24
CA LEU A 173 8.31 -1.92 20.22
C LEU A 173 9.65 -1.16 20.22
N ILE A 174 10.10 -0.72 21.41
CA ILE A 174 11.38 -0.03 21.57
C ILE A 174 12.55 -0.93 21.15
N THR A 175 12.48 -2.23 21.45
CA THR A 175 13.51 -3.20 21.02
C THR A 175 13.58 -3.31 19.50
N LYS A 176 12.43 -3.42 18.81
CA LYS A 176 12.37 -3.41 17.34
C LYS A 176 12.92 -2.09 16.76
N GLN A 177 12.63 -0.96 17.39
CA GLN A 177 13.17 0.34 17.00
C GLN A 177 14.70 0.38 17.14
N ALA A 178 15.24 -0.14 18.25
CA ALA A 178 16.67 -0.24 18.50
C ALA A 178 17.40 -1.16 17.49
N ASP A 179 16.80 -2.32 17.20
CA ASP A 179 17.34 -3.27 16.21
C ASP A 179 17.41 -2.62 14.81
N TRP A 180 16.41 -1.81 14.44
CA TRP A 180 16.45 -1.05 13.19
C TRP A 180 17.54 0.03 13.19
N ALA A 181 17.63 0.84 14.26
CA ALA A 181 18.67 1.87 14.41
C ALA A 181 20.08 1.29 14.31
N ARG A 182 20.30 0.10 14.87
CA ARG A 182 21.55 -0.65 14.73
C ARG A 182 21.85 -1.01 13.27
N ASN A 183 20.85 -1.51 12.53
CA ASN A 183 21.00 -1.94 11.14
C ASN A 183 21.30 -0.78 10.18
N ILE A 184 20.76 0.41 10.43
CA ILE A 184 21.06 1.61 9.63
C ILE A 184 22.35 2.33 10.05
N LYS A 185 23.15 1.71 10.95
CA LYS A 185 24.43 2.22 11.48
C LYS A 185 24.29 3.52 12.27
N GLU A 186 23.23 3.64 13.06
CA GLU A 186 23.07 4.66 14.09
C GLU A 186 23.24 4.07 15.50
N PRO A 187 24.46 3.66 15.89
CA PRO A 187 24.68 2.90 17.13
C PRO A 187 24.33 3.70 18.40
N LYS A 188 24.42 5.04 18.36
CA LYS A 188 24.10 5.89 19.53
C LYS A 188 22.61 5.82 19.87
N ALA A 189 21.76 6.02 18.85
CA ALA A 189 20.31 5.91 18.99
C ALA A 189 19.91 4.48 19.42
N ALA A 190 20.53 3.45 18.82
CA ALA A 190 20.27 2.06 19.19
C ALA A 190 20.58 1.79 20.68
N VAL A 191 21.72 2.28 21.19
CA VAL A 191 22.09 2.14 22.60
C VAL A 191 21.10 2.83 23.53
N GLU A 192 20.72 4.08 23.23
CA GLU A 192 19.72 4.80 24.03
C GLU A 192 18.39 4.04 24.08
N MET A 193 17.93 3.52 22.95
CA MET A 193 16.70 2.73 22.86
C MET A 193 16.80 1.39 23.60
N TYR A 194 17.91 0.64 23.48
CA TYR A 194 18.10 -0.60 24.23
C TYR A 194 18.12 -0.36 25.74
N ILE A 195 18.72 0.75 26.20
CA ILE A 195 18.67 1.14 27.61
C ILE A 195 17.23 1.42 28.03
N SER A 196 16.46 2.15 27.23
CA SER A 196 15.03 2.42 27.52
C SER A 196 14.16 1.16 27.51
N ALA A 197 14.51 0.15 26.70
CA ALA A 197 13.86 -1.15 26.71
C ALA A 197 14.31 -2.07 27.86
N GLY A 198 15.32 -1.66 28.66
CA GLY A 198 15.93 -2.52 29.69
C GLY A 198 16.79 -3.66 29.12
N GLU A 199 17.12 -3.61 27.83
CA GLU A 199 18.00 -4.57 27.13
C GLU A 199 19.47 -4.17 27.29
N HIS A 200 19.94 -4.13 28.53
CA HIS A 200 21.27 -3.59 28.87
C HIS A 200 22.43 -4.39 28.26
N VAL A 201 22.27 -5.71 28.08
CA VAL A 201 23.30 -6.57 27.47
C VAL A 201 23.61 -6.11 26.04
N LYS A 202 22.58 -5.93 25.21
CA LYS A 202 22.74 -5.45 23.83
C LYS A 202 23.36 -4.05 23.76
N ALA A 203 22.98 -3.17 24.70
CA ALA A 203 23.57 -1.84 24.80
C ALA A 203 25.08 -1.90 25.14
N ILE A 204 25.46 -2.74 26.09
CA ILE A 204 26.86 -2.93 26.52
C ILE A 204 27.72 -3.47 25.37
N GLU A 205 27.22 -4.45 24.62
CA GLU A 205 27.92 -4.99 23.44
C GLU A 205 28.27 -3.89 22.44
N ILE A 206 27.28 -3.07 22.05
CA ILE A 206 27.49 -1.99 21.08
C ILE A 206 28.45 -0.93 21.63
N CYS A 207 28.29 -0.52 22.89
CA CYS A 207 29.18 0.44 23.52
C CYS A 207 30.63 -0.07 23.65
N GLY A 208 30.80 -1.36 23.94
CA GLY A 208 32.11 -2.02 24.04
C GLY A 208 32.85 -1.99 22.70
N ASP A 209 32.17 -2.34 21.61
CA ASP A 209 32.72 -2.33 20.25
C ASP A 209 33.20 -0.92 19.81
N HIS A 210 32.50 0.12 20.27
CA HIS A 210 32.81 1.52 19.92
C HIS A 210 33.70 2.23 20.95
N GLY A 211 34.04 1.57 22.07
CA GLY A 211 34.84 2.17 23.15
C GLY A 211 34.14 3.31 23.89
N TRP A 212 32.80 3.30 23.98
CA TRP A 212 32.04 4.36 24.67
C TRP A 212 32.01 4.15 26.18
N VAL A 213 33.16 4.36 26.81
CA VAL A 213 33.38 4.12 28.24
C VAL A 213 32.42 4.91 29.12
N ASP A 214 32.13 6.17 28.80
CA ASP A 214 31.23 7.01 29.60
C ASP A 214 29.82 6.42 29.67
N THR A 215 29.29 5.97 28.52
CA THR A 215 27.97 5.33 28.48
C THR A 215 27.94 3.98 29.20
N LEU A 216 29.04 3.21 29.19
CA LEU A 216 29.14 1.96 29.94
C LEU A 216 29.09 2.22 31.45
N ILE A 217 29.77 3.27 31.93
CA ILE A 217 29.74 3.68 33.33
C ILE A 217 28.31 4.07 33.73
N ASP A 218 27.60 4.81 32.87
CA ASP A 218 26.22 5.21 33.14
C ASP A 218 25.25 4.02 33.16
N ILE A 219 25.43 3.03 32.29
CA ILE A 219 24.67 1.78 32.33
C ILE A 219 24.93 1.02 33.64
N ALA A 220 26.19 0.87 34.04
CA ALA A 220 26.57 0.17 35.28
C ALA A 220 25.96 0.84 36.53
N ARG A 221 25.99 2.18 36.60
CA ARG A 221 25.36 2.95 37.69
C ARG A 221 23.85 2.76 37.75
N LYS A 222 23.18 2.65 36.60
CA LYS A 222 21.73 2.41 36.53
C LYS A 222 21.36 1.00 37.01
N LEU A 223 22.15 -0.01 36.63
CA LEU A 223 21.96 -1.39 37.06
C LEU A 223 22.18 -1.56 38.56
N ASP A 224 23.23 -0.96 39.11
CA ASP A 224 23.55 -1.04 40.54
C ASP A 224 22.39 -0.47 41.40
N LYS A 225 21.80 0.65 40.98
CA LYS A 225 20.61 1.23 41.63
C LYS A 225 19.35 0.37 41.51
N ALA A 226 19.14 -0.29 40.37
CA ALA A 226 17.99 -1.18 40.17
C ALA A 226 18.09 -2.43 41.06
N GLU A 227 19.29 -3.05 41.12
CA GLU A 227 19.61 -4.20 41.97
C GLU A 227 19.54 -3.89 43.48
N LEU A 228 19.84 -2.65 43.86
CA LEU A 228 19.64 -2.16 45.24
C LEU A 228 18.14 -2.04 45.56
N CYS A 229 17.34 -1.48 44.65
CA CYS A 229 15.90 -1.29 44.87
C CYS A 229 15.11 -2.62 44.95
N CYS A 230 15.56 -3.67 44.26
CA CYS A 230 14.95 -5.00 44.33
C CYS A 230 15.29 -5.77 45.62
N ARG A 231 16.41 -5.45 46.28
CA ARG A 231 16.82 -6.09 47.54
C ARG A 231 16.08 -5.57 48.78
N ASP A 232 15.39 -4.44 48.66
CA ASP A 232 14.64 -3.80 49.75
C ASP A 232 13.17 -4.26 49.85
N LEU A 233 12.73 -5.24 49.03
CA LEU A 233 11.41 -5.87 49.22
C LEU A 233 11.49 -6.84 50.41
N PRO A 234 10.63 -6.69 51.44
CA PRO A 234 10.60 -7.63 52.55
C PRO A 234 10.22 -9.01 52.02
N GLU A 235 11.03 -10.02 52.34
CA GLU A 235 10.58 -11.41 52.23
C GLU A 235 9.50 -11.60 53.29
N ASP A 236 8.24 -11.38 52.90
CA ASP A 236 7.09 -11.71 53.73
C ASP A 236 7.06 -13.23 53.94
N GLY A 237 7.33 -13.63 55.19
CA GLY A 237 7.22 -15.00 55.71
C GLY A 237 5.82 -15.35 56.20
#